data_AF-A0AB39L578-F1
#
_entry.id   AF-A0AB39L578-F1
#
_cell.length_a   1.000
_cell.length_b   1.000
_cell.length_c   1.000
_cell.angle_alpha   90.00
_cell.angle_beta   90.00
_cell.angle_gamma   90.00
#
_symmetry.space_group_name_H-M   'P 1'
#
loop_
_entity.id
_entity.type
_entity.pdbx_description
1 polymer ?
#
loop_
_entity_poly.entity_id
_entity_poly.type
_entity_poly.pdbx_seq_one_letter_code
_entity_poly.pdbx_strand_id
1 'polypeptide(L)'
;MRTDSSPLGQHPQDLPAGIAGYMAAGLGIVAVAALGAMYAVEVPRGGPYIFGGINDFTGGLFFLAAIPPIIQVHRRLGDGPWSRTALAATAAGSVAAAASGILISFHMIPFGPSTAVSMVGIIGQALWAAVANHKLANRPRYPRRLAQWGRAIGLGMLVALPIVGAGYAAGAVPALQTVLYAVGGAIGGAAYLGWPLWLLAVGRRLAGRTEGARRRPAARPA
;
A
#
# COMPACT_ATOMS: atom_id res chain seq x y z
N MET A 1 -28.76 30.67 -8.48
CA MET A 1 -27.35 30.28 -8.76
C MET A 1 -27.08 28.90 -8.18
N ARG A 2 -27.12 27.85 -9.01
CA ARG A 2 -26.64 26.51 -8.63
C ARG A 2 -25.11 26.57 -8.70
N THR A 3 -24.45 26.61 -7.55
CA THR A 3 -23.03 26.33 -7.49
C THR A 3 -22.86 24.84 -7.77
N ASP A 4 -22.20 24.54 -8.90
CA ASP A 4 -21.77 23.20 -9.29
C ASP A 4 -20.78 22.67 -8.25
N SER A 5 -21.34 22.18 -7.16
CA SER A 5 -20.62 21.66 -6.02
C SER A 5 -20.34 20.19 -6.33
N SER A 6 -19.20 19.92 -6.97
CA SER A 6 -18.59 18.59 -7.03
C SER A 6 -17.55 18.44 -5.92
N PRO A 7 -17.90 18.14 -4.66
CA PRO A 7 -17.01 18.50 -3.56
C PRO A 7 -16.21 17.30 -3.08
N LEU A 8 -15.88 16.42 -4.04
CA LEU A 8 -14.68 15.58 -4.14
C LEU A 8 -14.48 15.23 -5.64
N GLY A 9 -14.61 16.23 -6.52
CA GLY A 9 -14.80 16.11 -7.97
C GLY A 9 -13.91 15.09 -8.67
N GLN A 10 -14.41 14.57 -9.79
CA GLN A 10 -13.59 13.70 -10.64
C GLN A 10 -12.33 14.45 -11.03
N HIS A 11 -11.18 13.85 -10.77
CA HIS A 11 -9.93 14.38 -11.26
C HIS A 11 -9.65 13.76 -12.63
N PRO A 12 -9.08 14.52 -13.59
CA PRO A 12 -8.70 13.99 -14.91
C PRO A 12 -7.82 12.73 -14.84
N GLN A 13 -7.11 12.58 -13.73
CA GLN A 13 -6.18 11.49 -13.45
C GLN A 13 -6.79 10.34 -12.63
N ASP A 14 -8.11 10.33 -12.37
CA ASP A 14 -8.76 9.24 -11.63
C ASP A 14 -8.70 7.91 -12.42
N LEU A 15 -8.98 7.90 -13.72
CA LEU A 15 -8.90 6.67 -14.53
C LEU A 15 -7.49 6.04 -14.57
N PRO A 16 -6.41 6.76 -14.94
CA PRO A 16 -5.07 6.17 -14.94
C PRO A 16 -4.63 5.72 -13.54
N ALA A 17 -5.00 6.45 -12.49
CA ALA A 17 -4.74 6.01 -11.11
C ALA A 17 -5.57 4.78 -10.72
N GLY A 18 -6.77 4.63 -11.29
CA GLY A 18 -7.59 3.43 -11.15
C GLY A 18 -6.93 2.20 -11.76
N ILE A 19 -6.42 2.33 -12.98
CA ILE A 19 -5.64 1.28 -13.68
C ILE A 19 -4.39 0.93 -12.87
N ALA A 20 -3.63 1.93 -12.42
CA ALA A 20 -2.47 1.72 -11.57
C ALA A 20 -2.83 1.01 -10.25
N GLY A 21 -4.00 1.31 -9.66
CA GLY A 21 -4.52 0.59 -8.50
C GLY A 21 -4.80 -0.90 -8.76
N TYR A 22 -5.31 -1.25 -9.95
CA TYR A 22 -5.46 -2.65 -10.35
C TYR A 22 -4.11 -3.34 -10.56
N MET A 23 -3.17 -2.67 -11.24
CA MET A 23 -1.83 -3.21 -11.46
C MET A 23 -1.11 -3.44 -10.12
N ALA A 24 -1.17 -2.47 -9.21
CA ALA A 24 -0.62 -2.60 -7.87
C ALA A 24 -1.28 -3.76 -7.12
N ALA A 25 -2.61 -3.90 -7.17
CA ALA A 25 -3.27 -5.05 -6.55
C ALA A 25 -2.79 -6.40 -7.10
N GLY A 26 -2.71 -6.54 -8.42
CA GLY A 26 -2.21 -7.76 -9.06
C GLY A 26 -0.76 -8.07 -8.67
N LEU A 27 0.13 -7.09 -8.77
CA LEU A 27 1.54 -7.22 -8.38
C LEU A 27 1.69 -7.58 -6.90
N GLY A 28 0.91 -6.95 -6.02
CA GLY A 28 0.93 -7.26 -4.59
C GLY A 28 0.45 -8.68 -4.28
N ILE A 29 -0.56 -9.19 -4.98
CA ILE A 29 -1.02 -10.59 -4.84
C ILE A 29 0.08 -11.56 -5.30
N VAL A 30 0.72 -11.29 -6.44
CA VAL A 30 1.84 -12.12 -6.93
C VAL A 30 3.00 -12.10 -5.95
N ALA A 31 3.36 -10.92 -5.43
CA ALA A 31 4.42 -10.76 -4.44
C ALA A 31 4.12 -11.58 -3.18
N VAL A 32 2.91 -11.47 -2.62
CA VAL A 32 2.46 -12.25 -1.46
C VAL A 32 2.54 -13.75 -1.73
N ALA A 33 2.05 -14.22 -2.89
CA ALA A 33 2.06 -15.62 -3.24
C ALA A 33 3.49 -16.16 -3.36
N ALA A 34 4.38 -15.39 -4.01
CA ALA A 34 5.80 -15.73 -4.12
C ALA A 34 6.47 -15.77 -2.74
N LEU A 35 6.19 -14.81 -1.84
CA LEU A 35 6.70 -14.84 -0.47
C LEU A 35 6.25 -16.10 0.28
N GLY A 36 4.97 -16.46 0.16
CA GLY A 36 4.44 -17.69 0.75
C GLY A 36 5.12 -18.94 0.19
N ALA A 37 5.32 -19.01 -1.13
CA ALA A 37 6.02 -20.11 -1.78
C ALA A 37 7.49 -20.21 -1.35
N MET A 38 8.19 -19.08 -1.20
CA MET A 38 9.56 -19.02 -0.69
C MET A 38 9.65 -19.65 0.70
N TYR A 39 8.79 -19.24 1.64
CA TYR A 39 8.79 -19.78 2.99
C TYR A 39 8.36 -21.25 3.07
N ALA A 40 7.44 -21.68 2.20
CA ALA A 40 6.96 -23.06 2.18
C ALA A 40 7.95 -24.03 1.51
N VAL A 41 8.69 -23.58 0.49
CA VAL A 41 9.48 -24.46 -0.39
C VAL A 41 10.98 -24.22 -0.25
N GLU A 42 11.43 -22.97 -0.27
CA GLU A 42 12.86 -22.66 -0.42
C GLU A 42 13.56 -22.49 0.92
N VAL A 43 12.92 -21.84 1.90
CA VAL A 43 13.49 -21.64 3.25
C VAL A 43 13.84 -22.96 3.94
N PRO A 44 12.98 -24.00 3.95
CA PRO A 44 13.33 -25.29 4.57
C PRO A 44 14.49 -26.01 3.88
N ARG A 45 14.79 -25.65 2.62
CA ARG A 45 15.85 -26.25 1.80
C ARG A 45 17.12 -25.39 1.76
N GLY A 46 17.10 -24.20 2.35
CA GLY A 46 18.23 -23.26 2.36
C GLY A 46 18.50 -22.55 1.02
N GLY A 47 17.56 -22.55 0.07
CA GLY A 47 17.72 -21.94 -1.26
C GLY A 47 16.99 -22.70 -2.36
N PRO A 48 17.04 -22.25 -3.65
CA PRO A 48 17.83 -21.15 -4.22
C PRO A 48 17.21 -19.74 -4.10
N TYR A 49 16.10 -19.58 -3.38
CA TYR A 49 15.39 -18.30 -3.18
C TYR A 49 14.87 -17.63 -4.46
N ILE A 50 14.48 -18.40 -5.47
CA ILE A 50 13.88 -17.92 -6.72
C ILE A 50 12.55 -17.21 -6.42
N PHE A 51 11.71 -17.78 -5.55
CA PHE A 51 10.46 -17.11 -5.16
C PHE A 51 10.72 -15.84 -4.34
N GLY A 52 11.83 -15.78 -3.60
CA GLY A 52 12.32 -14.55 -2.99
C GLY A 52 12.59 -13.46 -4.01
N GLY A 53 13.36 -13.76 -5.05
CA GLY A 53 13.63 -12.81 -6.14
C GLY A 53 12.36 -12.34 -6.87
N ILE A 54 11.39 -13.25 -7.09
CA ILE A 54 10.08 -12.88 -7.66
C ILE A 54 9.31 -11.95 -6.72
N ASN A 55 9.29 -12.26 -5.42
CA ASN A 55 8.65 -11.41 -4.41
C ASN A 55 9.28 -10.00 -4.40
N ASP A 56 10.60 -9.91 -4.41
CA ASP A 56 11.31 -8.63 -4.38
C ASP A 56 11.04 -7.80 -5.64
N PHE A 57 11.12 -8.42 -6.83
CA PHE A 57 10.87 -7.74 -8.09
C PHE A 57 9.42 -7.24 -8.20
N THR A 58 8.45 -8.12 -7.94
CA THR A 58 7.03 -7.77 -8.02
C THR A 58 6.60 -6.83 -6.90
N GLY A 59 7.20 -6.94 -5.71
CA GLY A 59 7.07 -5.98 -4.61
C GLY A 59 7.61 -4.60 -5.00
N GLY A 60 8.74 -4.54 -5.70
CA GLY A 60 9.28 -3.29 -6.22
C GLY A 60 8.34 -2.62 -7.22
N LEU A 61 7.80 -3.39 -8.17
CA LEU A 61 6.80 -2.89 -9.13
C LEU A 61 5.49 -2.50 -8.44
N PHE A 62 5.06 -3.23 -7.41
CA PHE A 62 3.90 -2.88 -6.58
C PHE A 62 4.06 -1.47 -6.00
N PHE A 63 5.23 -1.14 -5.44
CA PHE A 63 5.49 0.18 -4.87
C PHE A 63 5.35 1.29 -5.91
N LEU A 64 5.88 1.09 -7.14
CA LEU A 64 5.71 2.08 -8.22
C LEU A 64 4.26 2.22 -8.65
N ALA A 65 3.57 1.10 -8.87
CA ALA A 65 2.18 1.09 -9.30
C ALA A 65 1.23 1.68 -8.25
N ALA A 66 1.59 1.64 -6.96
CA ALA A 66 0.81 2.24 -5.88
C ALA A 66 0.89 3.77 -5.83
N ILE A 67 1.89 4.41 -6.47
CA ILE A 67 2.08 5.87 -6.39
C ILE A 67 0.87 6.65 -6.94
N PRO A 68 0.38 6.39 -8.17
CA PRO A 68 -0.78 7.13 -8.70
C PRO A 68 -2.05 7.04 -7.82
N PRO A 69 -2.51 5.87 -7.34
CA PRO A 69 -3.67 5.81 -6.45
C PRO A 69 -3.40 6.48 -5.10
N ILE A 70 -2.18 6.42 -4.55
CA ILE A 70 -1.78 7.17 -3.34
C ILE A 70 -1.97 8.67 -3.57
N ILE A 71 -1.45 9.22 -4.67
CA ILE A 71 -1.59 10.64 -5.03
C ILE A 71 -3.07 11.01 -5.12
N GLN A 72 -3.88 10.24 -5.85
CA GLN A 72 -5.30 10.58 -6.00
C GLN A 72 -6.06 10.50 -4.68
N VAL A 73 -5.83 9.46 -3.87
CA VAL A 73 -6.45 9.36 -2.54
C VAL A 73 -6.04 10.57 -1.69
N HIS A 74 -4.75 10.95 -1.72
CA HIS A 74 -4.24 12.06 -0.93
C HIS A 74 -4.82 13.42 -1.34
N ARG A 75 -5.05 13.68 -2.64
CA ARG A 75 -5.67 14.94 -3.12
C ARG A 75 -7.04 15.22 -2.48
N ARG A 76 -7.70 14.20 -1.91
CA ARG A 76 -8.99 14.33 -1.22
C ARG A 76 -8.88 14.85 0.22
N LEU A 77 -7.67 15.04 0.74
CA LEU A 77 -7.40 15.54 2.10
C LEU A 77 -7.45 17.08 2.22
N GLY A 78 -7.38 17.80 1.09
CA GLY A 78 -7.27 19.26 1.03
C GLY A 78 -5.82 19.73 0.88
N ASP A 79 -5.63 20.98 0.43
CA ASP A 79 -4.31 21.57 0.18
C ASP A 79 -3.75 22.23 1.43
N GLY A 80 -2.59 21.76 1.89
CA GLY A 80 -1.82 22.38 2.97
C GLY A 80 -0.36 21.93 2.92
N PRO A 81 0.59 22.74 3.45
CA PRO A 81 2.03 22.45 3.35
C PRO A 81 2.39 21.08 3.93
N TRP A 82 1.86 20.74 5.12
CA TRP A 82 2.05 19.43 5.74
C TRP A 82 1.47 18.28 4.92
N SER A 83 0.37 18.51 4.21
CA SER A 83 -0.21 17.49 3.32
C SER A 83 0.73 17.21 2.15
N ARG A 84 1.23 18.28 1.50
CA ARG A 84 2.17 18.18 0.37
C ARG A 84 3.47 17.47 0.78
N THR A 85 4.04 17.83 1.93
CA THR A 85 5.24 17.17 2.46
C THR A 85 4.99 15.70 2.75
N ALA A 86 3.86 15.35 3.39
CA ALA A 86 3.52 13.96 3.65
C ALA A 86 3.35 13.14 2.37
N LEU A 87 2.71 13.72 1.34
CA LEU A 87 2.58 13.06 0.03
C LEU A 87 3.95 12.86 -0.64
N ALA A 88 4.79 13.90 -0.66
CA ALA A 88 6.12 13.85 -1.26
C ALA A 88 6.99 12.78 -0.56
N ALA A 89 7.00 12.76 0.78
CA ALA A 89 7.73 11.76 1.55
C ALA A 89 7.22 10.33 1.28
N THR A 90 5.90 10.14 1.19
CA THR A 90 5.31 8.84 0.88
C THR A 90 5.68 8.38 -0.53
N ALA A 91 5.60 9.26 -1.51
CA ALA A 91 5.95 8.95 -2.90
C ALA A 91 7.45 8.66 -3.04
N ALA A 92 8.31 9.47 -2.45
CA ALA A 92 9.77 9.26 -2.44
C ALA A 92 10.14 7.93 -1.76
N GLY A 93 9.53 7.63 -0.60
CA GLY A 93 9.73 6.34 0.08
C GLY A 93 9.26 5.16 -0.77
N SER A 94 8.18 5.32 -1.53
CA SER A 94 7.70 4.29 -2.48
C SER A 94 8.69 4.07 -3.62
N VAL A 95 9.25 5.15 -4.19
CA VAL A 95 10.28 5.06 -5.23
C VAL A 95 11.55 4.40 -4.70
N ALA A 96 11.98 4.74 -3.49
CA ALA A 96 13.15 4.14 -2.86
C ALA A 96 12.95 2.64 -2.59
N ALA A 97 11.80 2.24 -2.04
CA ALA A 97 11.44 0.84 -1.83
C ALA A 97 11.33 0.08 -3.16
N ALA A 98 10.78 0.71 -4.19
CA ALA A 98 10.72 0.13 -5.53
C ALA A 98 12.10 -0.15 -6.12
N ALA A 99 12.96 0.86 -6.13
CA ALA A 99 14.33 0.72 -6.61
C ALA A 99 15.07 -0.35 -5.82
N SER A 100 14.89 -0.37 -4.50
CA SER A 100 15.48 -1.39 -3.63
C SER A 100 15.05 -2.81 -4.00
N GLY A 101 13.75 -3.07 -4.12
CA GLY A 101 13.20 -4.39 -4.49
C GLY A 101 13.67 -4.86 -5.88
N ILE A 102 13.74 -3.95 -6.85
CA ILE A 102 14.25 -4.27 -8.18
C ILE A 102 15.76 -4.59 -8.11
N LEU A 103 16.56 -3.76 -7.46
CA LEU A 103 18.01 -3.97 -7.37
C LEU A 103 18.37 -5.29 -6.65
N ILE A 104 17.70 -5.63 -5.55
CA ILE A 104 17.96 -6.89 -4.86
C ILE A 104 17.55 -8.10 -5.70
N SER A 105 16.45 -8.01 -6.47
CA SER A 105 16.03 -9.10 -7.36
C SER A 105 17.05 -9.43 -8.47
N PHE A 106 17.87 -8.44 -8.85
CA PHE A 106 19.01 -8.62 -9.77
C PHE A 106 20.35 -8.82 -9.05
N HIS A 107 20.33 -9.05 -7.73
CA HIS A 107 21.52 -9.22 -6.89
C HIS A 107 22.51 -8.03 -6.94
N MET A 108 22.03 -6.83 -7.24
CA MET A 108 22.86 -5.62 -7.33
C MET A 108 23.14 -4.99 -5.96
N ILE A 109 22.31 -5.30 -4.94
CA ILE A 109 22.50 -4.87 -3.56
C ILE A 109 22.27 -6.03 -2.59
N PRO A 110 22.91 -6.05 -1.41
CA PRO A 110 22.68 -7.10 -0.41
C PRO A 110 21.30 -6.97 0.28
N PHE A 111 20.84 -8.08 0.87
CA PHE A 111 19.56 -8.17 1.57
C PHE A 111 19.38 -7.16 2.70
N GLY A 112 20.39 -6.98 3.54
CA GLY A 112 20.33 -6.08 4.70
C GLY A 112 20.00 -4.63 4.33
N PRO A 113 20.82 -3.95 3.48
CA PRO A 113 20.53 -2.61 2.99
C PRO A 113 19.19 -2.51 2.26
N SER A 114 18.84 -3.52 1.45
CA SER A 114 17.55 -3.50 0.74
C SER A 114 16.37 -3.53 1.71
N THR A 115 16.43 -4.43 2.69
CA THR A 115 15.41 -4.57 3.74
C THR A 115 15.24 -3.26 4.49
N ALA A 116 16.34 -2.59 4.87
CA ALA A 116 16.27 -1.31 5.57
C ALA A 116 15.53 -0.24 4.75
N VAL A 117 15.86 -0.09 3.47
CA VAL A 117 15.20 0.87 2.56
C VAL A 117 13.72 0.53 2.37
N SER A 118 13.41 -0.74 2.11
CA SER A 118 12.03 -1.21 1.95
C SER A 118 11.20 -1.00 3.22
N MET A 119 11.76 -1.25 4.40
CA MET A 119 11.09 -1.03 5.68
C MET A 119 10.76 0.45 5.90
N VAL A 120 11.67 1.37 5.58
CA VAL A 120 11.39 2.81 5.64
C VAL A 120 10.23 3.17 4.71
N GLY A 121 10.20 2.63 3.49
CA GLY A 121 9.10 2.82 2.55
C GLY A 121 7.76 2.27 3.07
N ILE A 122 7.76 1.06 3.62
CA ILE A 122 6.59 0.41 4.22
C ILE A 122 6.05 1.23 5.39
N ILE A 123 6.92 1.66 6.31
CA ILE A 123 6.54 2.49 7.48
C ILE A 123 5.94 3.82 7.00
N GLY A 124 6.58 4.48 6.04
CA GLY A 124 6.10 5.73 5.46
C GLY A 124 4.70 5.59 4.84
N GLN A 125 4.50 4.57 4.02
CA GLN A 125 3.18 4.29 3.44
C GLN A 125 2.14 3.87 4.49
N ALA A 126 2.51 3.09 5.50
CA ALA A 126 1.60 2.67 6.56
C ALA A 126 1.14 3.85 7.42
N LEU A 127 2.06 4.75 7.77
CA LEU A 127 1.76 6.01 8.47
C LEU A 127 0.84 6.89 7.63
N TRP A 128 1.16 7.06 6.34
CA TRP A 128 0.28 7.76 5.42
C TRP A 128 -1.11 7.11 5.39
N ALA A 129 -1.20 5.80 5.23
CA ALA A 129 -2.47 5.09 5.14
C ALA A 129 -3.31 5.27 6.42
N ALA A 130 -2.69 5.19 7.59
CA ALA A 130 -3.34 5.43 8.87
C ALA A 130 -3.90 6.87 8.97
N VAL A 131 -3.06 7.88 8.75
CA VAL A 131 -3.41 9.29 8.95
C VAL A 131 -4.34 9.81 7.85
N ALA A 132 -4.02 9.55 6.59
CA ALA A 132 -4.83 9.96 5.44
C ALA A 132 -6.23 9.37 5.55
N ASN A 133 -6.34 8.07 5.77
CA ASN A 133 -7.65 7.45 5.83
C ASN A 133 -8.43 7.79 7.11
N HIS A 134 -7.76 8.06 8.23
CA HIS A 134 -8.45 8.62 9.40
C HIS A 134 -9.13 9.96 9.08
N LYS A 135 -8.42 10.89 8.43
CA LYS A 135 -8.98 12.17 7.99
C LYS A 135 -10.10 11.99 6.96
N LEU A 136 -9.92 11.08 6.01
CA LEU A 136 -10.93 10.80 4.97
C LEU A 136 -12.20 10.16 5.54
N ALA A 137 -12.11 9.36 6.61
CA ALA A 137 -13.29 8.76 7.24
C ALA A 137 -14.27 9.81 7.78
N ASN A 138 -13.75 11.00 8.13
CA ASN A 138 -14.53 12.13 8.63
C ASN A 138 -15.05 13.05 7.51
N ARG A 139 -14.73 12.79 6.24
CA ARG A 139 -15.21 13.59 5.10
C ARG A 139 -16.58 13.09 4.63
N PRO A 140 -17.64 13.93 4.58
CA PRO A 140 -19.01 13.52 4.26
C PRO A 140 -19.23 12.79 2.91
N ARG A 141 -18.26 12.84 1.99
CA ARG A 141 -18.39 12.29 0.63
C ARG A 141 -17.39 11.17 0.28
N TYR A 142 -16.51 10.81 1.22
CA TYR A 142 -15.58 9.70 1.05
C TYR A 142 -16.18 8.42 1.66
N PRO A 143 -15.98 7.22 1.08
CA PRO A 143 -16.54 6.00 1.65
C PRO A 143 -15.88 5.70 2.98
N ARG A 144 -16.69 5.74 4.03
CA ARG A 144 -16.23 5.43 5.38
C ARG A 144 -15.59 4.05 5.46
N ARG A 145 -16.20 3.03 4.84
CA ARG A 145 -15.65 1.66 4.84
C ARG A 145 -14.26 1.57 4.18
N LEU A 146 -14.07 2.23 3.04
CA LEU A 146 -12.79 2.23 2.32
C LEU A 146 -11.70 2.96 3.13
N ALA A 147 -12.06 4.07 3.77
CA ALA A 147 -11.17 4.78 4.68
C ALA A 147 -10.84 3.93 5.92
N GLN A 148 -11.84 3.37 6.59
CA GLN A 148 -11.64 2.53 7.76
C GLN A 148 -10.71 1.34 7.44
N TRP A 149 -10.86 0.71 6.27
CA TRP A 149 -9.99 -0.37 5.84
C TRP A 149 -8.54 0.09 5.62
N GLY A 150 -8.33 1.18 4.87
CA GLY A 150 -6.99 1.74 4.67
C GLY A 150 -6.32 2.17 5.99
N ARG A 151 -7.11 2.71 6.92
CA ARG A 151 -6.65 3.06 8.27
C ARG A 151 -6.26 1.81 9.06
N ALA A 152 -7.07 0.75 9.02
CA ALA A 152 -6.82 -0.49 9.73
C ALA A 152 -5.54 -1.17 9.22
N ILE A 153 -5.30 -1.18 7.90
CA ILE A 153 -4.05 -1.68 7.30
C ILE A 153 -2.85 -0.88 7.82
N GLY A 154 -2.90 0.46 7.75
CA GLY A 154 -1.80 1.31 8.21
C GLY A 154 -1.49 1.12 9.69
N LEU A 155 -2.52 1.09 10.55
CA LEU A 155 -2.33 0.85 11.99
C LEU A 155 -1.83 -0.57 12.27
N GLY A 156 -2.37 -1.58 11.59
CA GLY A 156 -1.94 -2.97 11.73
C GLY A 156 -0.45 -3.12 11.43
N MET A 157 0.04 -2.52 10.35
CA MET A 157 1.46 -2.51 10.02
C MET A 157 2.33 -1.82 11.09
N LEU A 158 1.91 -0.63 11.53
CA LEU A 158 2.66 0.14 12.53
C LEU A 158 2.70 -0.55 13.89
N VAL A 159 1.70 -1.36 14.23
CA VAL A 159 1.66 -2.17 15.46
C VAL A 159 2.44 -3.47 15.31
N ALA A 160 2.35 -4.13 14.16
CA ALA A 160 3.04 -5.40 13.92
C ALA A 160 4.56 -5.26 13.96
N LEU A 161 5.11 -4.20 13.36
CA LEU A 161 6.57 -3.97 13.30
C LEU A 161 7.26 -3.95 14.67
N PRO A 162 6.84 -3.14 15.67
CA PRO A 162 7.45 -3.14 16.98
C PRO A 162 7.23 -4.46 17.74
N ILE A 163 6.11 -5.16 17.51
CA ILE A 163 5.88 -6.49 18.12
C ILE A 163 6.87 -7.51 17.57
N VAL A 164 7.07 -7.55 16.25
CA VAL A 164 8.07 -8.42 15.62
C VAL A 164 9.48 -8.05 16.06
N GLY A 165 9.80 -6.74 16.13
CA GLY A 165 11.08 -6.24 16.64
C GLY A 165 11.31 -6.64 18.10
N ALA A 166 10.29 -6.58 18.95
CA ALA A 166 10.36 -7.07 20.33
C ALA A 166 10.57 -8.59 20.37
N GLY A 167 9.93 -9.36 19.47
CA GLY A 167 10.18 -10.79 19.33
C GLY A 167 11.63 -11.11 19.01
N TYR A 168 12.26 -10.33 18.13
CA TYR A 168 13.69 -10.44 17.84
C TYR A 168 14.57 -10.13 19.07
N ALA A 169 14.26 -9.07 19.81
CA ALA A 169 14.99 -8.74 21.05
C ALA A 169 14.79 -9.78 22.16
N ALA A 170 13.65 -10.47 22.19
CA ALA A 170 13.31 -11.50 23.17
C ALA A 170 13.94 -12.87 22.89
N GLY A 171 14.96 -12.98 22.02
CA GLY A 171 15.58 -14.26 21.64
C GLY A 171 16.13 -15.09 22.81
N ALA A 172 16.38 -14.48 23.97
CA ALA A 172 16.76 -15.20 25.19
C ALA A 172 15.59 -15.95 25.88
N VAL A 173 14.33 -15.65 25.52
CA VAL A 173 13.12 -16.21 26.11
C VAL A 173 12.26 -16.84 24.99
N PRO A 174 12.50 -18.11 24.62
CA PRO A 174 11.89 -18.72 23.42
C PRO A 174 10.35 -18.68 23.39
N ALA A 175 9.71 -18.86 24.54
CA ALA A 175 8.25 -18.80 24.63
C ALA A 175 7.71 -17.39 24.31
N LEU A 176 8.33 -16.35 24.86
CA LEU A 176 7.95 -14.96 24.59
C LEU A 176 8.23 -14.58 23.13
N GLN A 177 9.40 -14.95 22.60
CA GLN A 177 9.73 -14.76 21.19
C GLN A 177 8.68 -15.39 20.27
N THR A 178 8.28 -16.63 20.53
CA THR A 178 7.26 -17.34 19.76
C THR A 178 5.92 -16.61 19.78
N VAL A 179 5.45 -16.19 20.96
CA VAL A 179 4.19 -15.44 21.10
C VAL A 179 4.24 -14.12 20.36
N LEU A 180 5.34 -13.36 20.48
CA LEU A 180 5.51 -12.07 19.82
C LEU A 180 5.54 -12.23 18.29
N TYR A 181 6.26 -13.23 17.76
CA TYR A 181 6.24 -13.50 16.32
C TYR A 181 4.88 -13.99 15.83
N ALA A 182 4.17 -14.83 16.59
CA ALA A 182 2.83 -15.28 16.21
C ALA A 182 1.84 -14.10 16.15
N VAL A 183 1.81 -13.25 17.19
CA VAL A 183 0.92 -12.08 17.26
C VAL A 183 1.29 -11.03 16.22
N GLY A 184 2.57 -10.65 16.16
CA GLY A 184 3.07 -9.66 15.21
C GLY A 184 2.91 -10.13 13.77
N GLY A 185 3.21 -11.41 13.50
CA GLY A 185 3.03 -12.04 12.20
C GLY A 185 1.57 -12.14 11.78
N ALA A 186 0.64 -12.45 12.68
CA ALA A 186 -0.79 -12.49 12.37
C ALA A 186 -1.35 -11.10 12.03
N ILE A 187 -1.04 -10.09 12.86
CA ILE A 187 -1.50 -8.70 12.64
C ILE A 187 -0.86 -8.14 11.36
N GLY A 188 0.46 -8.27 11.23
CA GLY A 188 1.23 -7.78 10.09
C GLY A 188 0.84 -8.50 8.81
N GLY A 189 0.70 -9.82 8.84
CA GLY A 189 0.26 -10.64 7.72
C GLY A 189 -1.15 -10.28 7.26
N ALA A 190 -2.12 -10.12 8.17
CA ALA A 190 -3.47 -9.69 7.80
C ALA A 190 -3.47 -8.28 7.16
N ALA A 191 -2.69 -7.34 7.70
CA ALA A 191 -2.54 -6.02 7.11
C ALA A 191 -1.85 -6.08 5.73
N TYR A 192 -0.83 -6.93 5.58
CA TYR A 192 -0.07 -7.13 4.35
C TYR A 192 -0.96 -7.67 3.24
N LEU A 193 -1.74 -8.70 3.54
CA LEU A 193 -2.73 -9.29 2.64
C LEU A 193 -3.89 -8.33 2.32
N GLY A 194 -4.27 -7.49 3.29
CA GLY A 194 -5.32 -6.50 3.12
C GLY A 194 -4.93 -5.38 2.13
N TRP A 195 -3.64 -5.08 1.99
CA TRP A 195 -3.16 -3.93 1.22
C TRP A 195 -3.46 -4.04 -0.28
N PRO A 196 -3.13 -5.13 -0.99
CA PRO A 196 -3.50 -5.29 -2.40
C PRO A 196 -5.02 -5.25 -2.62
N LEU A 197 -5.79 -5.84 -1.71
CA LEU A 197 -7.25 -5.85 -1.78
C LEU A 197 -7.86 -4.45 -1.58
N TRP A 198 -7.27 -3.66 -0.70
CA TRP A 198 -7.64 -2.26 -0.53
C TRP A 198 -7.31 -1.45 -1.80
N LEU A 199 -6.14 -1.64 -2.40
CA LEU A 199 -5.77 -1.00 -3.67
C LEU A 199 -6.69 -1.41 -4.82
N LEU A 200 -7.15 -2.66 -4.87
CA LEU A 200 -8.17 -3.12 -5.81
C LEU A 200 -9.51 -2.36 -5.62
N ALA A 201 -9.92 -2.14 -4.37
CA ALA A 201 -11.12 -1.37 -4.06
C ALA A 201 -10.97 0.13 -4.39
N VAL A 202 -9.79 0.71 -4.14
CA VAL A 202 -9.45 2.08 -4.58
C VAL A 202 -9.49 2.16 -6.11
N GLY A 203 -8.84 1.22 -6.81
CA GLY A 203 -8.78 1.15 -8.27
C GLY A 203 -10.16 1.13 -8.92
N ARG A 204 -11.03 0.22 -8.45
CA ARG A 204 -12.45 0.16 -8.85
C ARG A 204 -13.17 1.48 -8.72
N ARG A 205 -12.98 2.18 -7.59
CA ARG A 205 -13.65 3.45 -7.32
C ARG A 205 -13.16 4.57 -8.22
N LEU A 206 -11.86 4.63 -8.47
CA LEU A 206 -11.26 5.66 -9.31
C LEU A 206 -11.65 5.47 -10.78
N ALA A 207 -11.59 4.25 -11.30
CA ALA A 207 -11.98 3.93 -12.68
C ALA A 207 -13.50 4.10 -12.92
N GLY A 208 -14.34 3.55 -12.02
CA GLY A 208 -15.81 3.55 -12.21
C GLY A 208 -16.46 4.93 -12.13
N ARG A 209 -15.81 5.92 -11.50
CA ARG A 209 -16.31 7.30 -11.50
C ARG A 209 -16.18 7.94 -12.88
N THR A 210 -15.07 7.74 -13.58
CA THR A 210 -14.85 8.33 -14.91
C THR A 210 -15.84 7.82 -15.94
N GLU A 211 -16.20 6.53 -15.89
CA GLU A 211 -17.20 5.96 -16.82
C GLU A 211 -18.61 6.53 -16.62
N GLY A 212 -19.02 6.75 -15.36
CA GLY A 212 -20.31 7.36 -15.04
C GLY A 212 -20.46 8.81 -15.53
N ALA A 213 -19.36 9.56 -15.64
CA ALA A 213 -19.39 10.91 -16.22
C ALA A 213 -19.46 10.88 -17.75
N ARG A 214 -18.74 9.97 -18.42
CA ARG A 214 -18.80 9.85 -19.90
C ARG A 214 -20.17 9.42 -20.41
N ARG A 215 -20.94 8.67 -19.62
CA ARG A 215 -22.24 8.13 -20.02
C ARG A 215 -23.42 9.07 -19.80
N ARG A 216 -23.28 10.23 -19.15
CA ARG A 216 -24.38 11.21 -19.04
C ARG A 216 -24.53 11.93 -20.40
N PRO A 217 -25.61 11.69 -21.17
CA PRO A 217 -25.84 12.43 -22.40
C PRO A 217 -26.02 13.90 -22.04
N ALA A 218 -25.43 14.80 -22.83
CA ALA A 218 -25.73 16.22 -22.73
C ALA A 218 -27.24 16.37 -22.86
N ALA A 219 -27.89 16.90 -21.82
CA ALA A 219 -29.31 17.21 -21.87
C ALA A 219 -29.53 18.09 -23.10
N ARG A 220 -30.33 17.62 -24.06
CA ARG A 220 -30.68 18.40 -25.25
C ARG A 220 -31.29 19.71 -24.74
N PRO A 221 -30.79 20.88 -25.19
CA PRO A 221 -31.48 22.13 -24.93
C PRO A 221 -32.89 22.03 -25.52
N ALA A 222 -33.88 22.41 -24.71
CA ALA A 222 -35.29 22.49 -25.09
C ALA A 222 -35.53 23.71 -25.97
#